data_AF-A0A661UHS7-F1
#
_entry.id   AF-A0A661UHS7-F1
#
_cell.length_a   1.000
_cell.length_b   1.000
_cell.length_c   1.000
_cell.angle_alpha   90.00
_cell.angle_beta   90.00
_cell.angle_gamma   90.00
#
_symmetry.space_group_name_H-M   'P 1'
#
loop_
_entity.id
_entity.type
_entity.pdbx_description
1 polymer ?
#
loop_
_entity_poly.entity_id
_entity_poly.type
_entity_poly.pdbx_seq_one_letter_code
_entity_poly.pdbx_strand_id
1 'polypeptide(L)'
;MSIDKNRNFMKANFTELVNIETYQERGFPQPPLEKPFPENSQLIELVNPEEFSYIRDLKDIFRLRRSRRNYKKDPLSIEELSFLLWSTQGVKDIIVRHDKAYATLRTVPSGGARHPFETYLLIFDVAGLKAGIYRYIATKHKLLFLFSGQNLREKIIEATLDQKFTGESAAVFVWSV
;
A
#
# COMPACT_ATOMS: atom_id res chain seq x y z
N MET A 1 -33.25 -10.63 -12.58
CA MET A 1 -33.18 -9.19 -12.19
C MET A 1 -33.44 -8.37 -13.45
N SER A 2 -34.28 -7.33 -13.42
CA SER A 2 -34.56 -6.53 -14.63
C SER A 2 -33.36 -5.66 -15.02
N ILE A 3 -33.28 -5.28 -16.30
CA ILE A 3 -32.24 -4.37 -16.82
C ILE A 3 -32.23 -3.07 -16.01
N ASP A 4 -33.40 -2.53 -15.68
CA ASP A 4 -33.51 -1.30 -14.89
C ASP A 4 -32.95 -1.45 -13.48
N LYS A 5 -33.15 -2.61 -12.85
CA LYS A 5 -32.60 -2.89 -11.52
C LYS A 5 -31.07 -2.97 -11.56
N ASN A 6 -30.50 -3.58 -12.60
CA ASN A 6 -29.05 -3.63 -12.80
C ASN A 6 -28.47 -2.23 -13.10
N ARG A 7 -29.15 -1.41 -13.91
CA ARG A 7 -28.71 -0.05 -14.21
C ARG A 7 -28.77 0.86 -12.98
N ASN A 8 -29.82 0.74 -12.16
CA ASN A 8 -29.93 1.48 -10.92
C ASN A 8 -28.89 1.03 -9.89
N PHE A 9 -28.57 -0.26 -9.80
CA PHE A 9 -27.47 -0.76 -8.95
C PHE A 9 -26.11 -0.14 -9.29
N MET A 10 -25.85 0.13 -10.58
CA MET A 10 -24.59 0.74 -11.05
C MET A 10 -24.54 2.26 -10.87
N LYS A 11 -25.62 2.92 -10.40
CA LYS A 11 -25.59 4.35 -10.11
C LYS A 11 -24.89 4.60 -8.79
N ALA A 12 -24.15 5.71 -8.72
CA ALA A 12 -23.39 6.09 -7.54
C ALA A 12 -24.26 6.51 -6.32
N ASN A 13 -25.58 6.62 -6.49
CA ASN A 13 -26.56 6.99 -5.46
C ASN A 13 -26.10 8.08 -4.49
N PHE A 14 -25.39 9.11 -4.98
CA PHE A 14 -24.79 10.15 -4.13
C PHE A 14 -25.80 10.85 -3.21
N THR A 15 -27.06 10.96 -3.63
CA THR A 15 -28.15 11.52 -2.83
C THR A 15 -28.40 10.73 -1.53
N GLU A 16 -28.15 9.43 -1.52
CA GLU A 16 -28.26 8.59 -0.31
C GLU A 16 -27.15 8.93 0.70
N LEU A 17 -25.96 9.33 0.22
CA LEU A 17 -24.85 9.72 1.08
C LEU A 17 -25.12 11.03 1.84
N VAL A 18 -25.99 11.91 1.31
CA VAL A 18 -26.32 13.20 1.93
C VAL A 18 -27.02 13.03 3.29
N ASN A 19 -27.70 11.90 3.50
CA ASN A 19 -28.39 11.61 4.75
C ASN A 19 -27.53 10.79 5.73
N ILE A 20 -26.28 10.49 5.38
CA ILE A 20 -25.37 9.74 6.25
C ILE A 20 -24.59 10.72 7.11
N GLU A 21 -24.87 10.69 8.41
CA GLU A 21 -24.04 11.36 9.40
C GLU A 21 -22.82 10.47 9.73
N THR A 22 -21.64 11.02 9.51
CA THR A 22 -20.36 10.35 9.70
C THR A 22 -19.94 10.30 11.17
N TYR A 23 -19.07 9.34 11.53
CA TYR A 23 -18.45 9.32 12.87
C TYR A 23 -17.68 10.60 13.19
N GLN A 24 -17.10 11.26 12.17
CA GLN A 24 -16.43 12.53 12.35
C GLN A 24 -17.42 13.64 12.73
N GLU A 25 -18.56 13.75 12.04
CA GLU A 25 -19.61 14.74 12.36
C GLU A 25 -20.19 14.52 13.76
N ARG A 26 -20.27 13.26 14.19
CA ARG A 26 -20.65 12.88 15.55
C ARG A 26 -19.58 13.14 16.62
N GLY A 27 -18.39 13.62 16.24
CA GLY A 27 -17.31 13.93 17.18
C GLY A 27 -16.59 12.71 17.77
N PHE A 28 -16.66 11.53 17.13
CA PHE A 28 -15.86 10.39 17.56
C PHE A 28 -14.35 10.67 17.41
N PRO A 29 -13.50 10.06 18.26
CA PRO A 29 -12.07 10.25 18.17
C PRO A 29 -11.54 9.81 16.81
N GLN A 30 -10.57 10.54 16.31
CA GLN A 30 -9.89 10.18 15.08
C GLN A 30 -9.16 8.83 15.24
N PRO A 31 -9.27 7.90 14.25
CA PRO A 31 -8.46 6.69 14.25
C PRO A 31 -6.96 7.00 14.09
N PRO A 32 -6.08 6.10 14.53
CA PRO A 32 -4.64 6.25 14.34
C PRO A 32 -4.27 6.34 12.85
N LEU A 33 -3.09 6.93 12.55
CA LEU A 33 -2.60 7.14 11.17
C LEU A 33 -2.31 5.84 10.41
N GLU A 34 -2.08 4.75 11.14
CA GLU A 34 -1.84 3.40 10.64
C GLU A 34 -2.17 2.40 11.77
N LYS A 35 -2.38 1.13 11.42
CA LYS A 35 -2.68 0.08 12.40
C LYS A 35 -1.54 -0.02 13.43
N PRO A 36 -1.86 -0.08 14.74
CA PRO A 36 -0.83 -0.21 15.75
C PRO A 36 -0.01 -1.50 15.56
N PHE A 37 1.20 -1.50 16.10
CA PHE A 37 2.09 -2.65 16.17
C PHE A 37 2.84 -2.62 17.50
N PRO A 38 3.32 -3.79 18.00
CA PRO A 38 4.02 -3.84 19.28
C PRO A 38 5.23 -2.91 19.29
N GLU A 39 5.41 -2.13 20.37
CA GLU A 39 6.51 -1.15 20.48
C GLU A 39 7.89 -1.79 20.38
N ASN A 40 8.04 -3.02 20.90
CA ASN A 40 9.28 -3.79 20.87
C ASN A 40 9.48 -4.59 19.57
N SER A 41 8.72 -4.28 18.52
CA SER A 41 8.89 -4.95 17.22
C SER A 41 10.24 -4.58 16.60
N GLN A 42 10.98 -5.59 16.16
CA GLN A 42 12.19 -5.36 15.36
C GLN A 42 11.79 -4.90 13.96
N LEU A 43 12.01 -3.62 13.68
CA LEU A 43 11.77 -3.03 12.37
C LEU A 43 13.03 -3.17 11.50
N ILE A 44 12.82 -3.36 10.20
CA ILE A 44 13.87 -3.45 9.21
C ILE A 44 13.95 -2.10 8.50
N GLU A 45 15.17 -1.56 8.47
CA GLU A 45 15.46 -0.28 7.82
C GLU A 45 15.26 -0.38 6.31
N LEU A 46 14.72 0.69 5.74
CA LEU A 46 14.66 0.93 4.30
C LEU A 46 15.61 2.07 3.94
N VAL A 47 16.00 2.15 2.68
CA VAL A 47 16.88 3.23 2.20
C VAL A 47 16.12 4.55 2.31
N ASN A 48 16.77 5.58 2.86
CA ASN A 48 16.18 6.89 3.02
C ASN A 48 15.73 7.45 1.64
N PRO A 49 14.53 8.05 1.52
CA PRO A 49 14.07 8.61 0.26
C PRO A 49 14.98 9.65 -0.39
N GLU A 50 15.75 10.38 0.41
CA GLU A 50 16.72 11.37 -0.10
C GLU A 50 18.00 10.72 -0.66
N GLU A 51 18.21 9.43 -0.42
CA GLU A 51 19.40 8.66 -0.83
C GLU A 51 19.15 7.77 -2.06
N PHE A 52 17.94 7.76 -2.61
CA PHE A 52 17.62 6.95 -3.78
C PHE A 52 18.44 7.40 -5.01
N SER A 53 19.12 6.44 -5.62
CA SER A 53 19.91 6.62 -6.85
C SER A 53 19.05 6.65 -8.12
N TYR A 54 17.77 6.27 -8.03
CA TYR A 54 16.87 6.16 -9.17
C TYR A 54 16.35 7.52 -9.64
N ILE A 55 16.90 7.98 -10.77
CA ILE A 55 16.43 9.18 -11.46
C ILE A 55 15.96 8.78 -12.86
N ARG A 56 14.73 9.17 -13.22
CA ARG A 56 14.20 9.04 -14.57
C ARG A 56 13.29 10.21 -14.90
N ASP A 57 13.39 10.71 -16.12
CA ASP A 57 12.52 11.77 -16.61
C ASP A 57 11.04 11.32 -16.61
N LEU A 58 10.17 12.23 -16.18
CA LEU A 58 8.74 11.95 -16.03
C LEU A 58 8.07 11.61 -17.38
N LYS A 59 8.47 12.27 -18.48
CA LYS A 59 7.91 11.99 -19.81
C LYS A 59 8.27 10.58 -20.25
N ASP A 60 9.49 10.14 -19.96
CA ASP A 60 9.92 8.77 -20.24
C ASP A 60 9.19 7.74 -19.39
N ILE A 61 8.90 8.03 -18.11
CA ILE A 61 8.08 7.15 -17.27
C ILE A 61 6.70 6.96 -17.92
N PHE A 62 6.02 8.04 -18.31
CA PHE A 62 4.71 7.94 -18.94
C PHE A 62 4.74 7.18 -20.27
N ARG A 63 5.76 7.44 -21.10
CA ARG A 63 5.93 6.78 -22.41
C ARG A 63 6.20 5.28 -22.29
N LEU A 64 6.99 4.88 -21.29
CA LEU A 64 7.47 3.50 -21.15
C LEU A 64 6.60 2.63 -20.22
N ARG A 65 5.70 3.25 -19.44
CA ARG A 65 4.85 2.54 -18.48
C ARG A 65 3.98 1.51 -19.18
N ARG A 66 4.13 0.25 -18.77
CA ARG A 66 3.30 -0.87 -19.22
C ARG A 66 3.19 -1.92 -18.13
N SER A 67 2.08 -2.66 -18.10
CA SER A 67 1.96 -3.83 -17.22
C SER A 67 2.88 -4.93 -17.73
N ARG A 68 3.79 -5.41 -16.87
CA ARG A 68 4.68 -6.53 -17.15
C ARG A 68 4.28 -7.71 -16.29
N ARG A 69 4.23 -8.89 -16.91
CA ARG A 69 3.81 -10.17 -16.30
C ARG A 69 4.82 -11.30 -16.52
N ASN A 70 5.97 -10.96 -17.09
CA ASN A 70 7.12 -11.84 -17.23
C ASN A 70 8.28 -11.11 -16.56
N TYR A 71 8.85 -11.72 -15.52
CA TYR A 71 9.85 -11.12 -14.65
C TYR A 71 11.19 -11.80 -14.85
N LYS A 72 12.26 -11.07 -14.55
CA LYS A 72 13.57 -11.71 -14.39
C LYS A 72 13.59 -12.50 -13.09
N LYS A 73 14.52 -13.45 -13.00
CA LYS A 73 14.79 -14.21 -11.77
C LYS A 73 15.80 -13.52 -10.85
N ASP A 74 16.18 -12.28 -11.18
CA ASP A 74 17.07 -11.49 -10.34
C ASP A 74 16.26 -10.96 -9.13
N PRO A 75 16.82 -11.02 -7.91
CA PRO A 75 16.18 -10.43 -6.74
C PRO A 75 16.05 -8.91 -6.89
N LEU A 76 15.02 -8.33 -6.26
CA LEU A 76 15.00 -6.88 -6.05
C LEU A 76 16.06 -6.49 -5.02
N SER A 77 16.70 -5.33 -5.22
CA SER A 77 17.53 -4.73 -4.19
C SER A 77 16.65 -4.13 -3.07
N ILE A 78 17.24 -3.93 -1.89
CA ILE A 78 16.53 -3.24 -0.80
C ILE A 78 16.17 -1.81 -1.19
N GLU A 79 17.00 -1.14 -1.98
CA GLU A 79 16.76 0.21 -2.48
C GLU A 79 15.57 0.24 -3.45
N GLU A 80 15.48 -0.72 -4.38
CA GLU A 80 14.34 -0.83 -5.30
C GLU A 80 13.04 -1.02 -4.53
N LEU A 81 13.04 -1.90 -3.53
CA LEU A 81 11.87 -2.11 -2.68
C LEU A 81 11.51 -0.83 -1.89
N SER A 82 12.51 -0.17 -1.30
CA SER A 82 12.34 1.08 -0.55
C SER A 82 11.73 2.18 -1.41
N PHE A 83 12.25 2.36 -2.63
CA PHE A 83 11.75 3.31 -3.61
C PHE A 83 10.30 3.03 -3.99
N LEU A 84 9.93 1.78 -4.25
CA LEU A 84 8.56 1.39 -4.60
C LEU A 84 7.57 1.63 -3.44
N LEU A 85 7.97 1.31 -2.20
CA LEU A 85 7.17 1.56 -1.00
C LEU A 85 6.95 3.04 -0.76
N TRP A 86 8.01 3.84 -0.83
CA TRP A 86 7.91 5.29 -0.68
C TRP A 86 7.06 5.91 -1.79
N SER A 87 7.25 5.49 -3.04
CA SER A 87 6.49 6.01 -4.18
C SER A 87 4.99 5.71 -4.10
N THR A 88 4.58 4.67 -3.37
CA THR A 88 3.18 4.23 -3.29
C THR A 88 2.47 4.68 -2.01
N GLN A 89 3.16 4.77 -0.88
CA GLN A 89 2.56 5.13 0.43
C GLN A 89 3.52 5.93 1.34
N GLY A 90 4.62 6.47 0.83
CA GLY A 90 5.58 7.26 1.61
C GLY A 90 4.94 8.48 2.28
N VAL A 91 5.25 8.69 3.57
CA VAL A 91 4.85 9.89 4.31
C VAL A 91 5.90 10.97 4.10
N LYS A 92 5.46 12.14 3.62
CA LYS A 92 6.29 13.34 3.43
C LYS A 92 6.28 14.22 4.67
N ASP A 93 5.13 14.30 5.33
CA ASP A 93 4.94 15.14 6.52
C ASP A 93 3.75 14.63 7.37
N ILE A 94 3.76 14.98 8.66
CA ILE A 94 2.65 14.76 9.59
C ILE A 94 2.22 16.12 10.13
N ILE A 95 1.03 16.55 9.74
CA ILE A 95 0.49 17.87 10.09
C ILE A 95 -0.57 17.76 11.19
N VAL A 96 -0.65 18.80 12.03
CA VAL A 96 -1.76 19.02 12.95
C VAL A 96 -2.72 20.05 12.35
N ARG A 97 -4.01 19.75 12.36
CA ARG A 97 -5.10 20.60 11.86
C ARG A 97 -5.68 21.46 12.99
N HIS A 98 -6.47 22.46 12.62
CA HIS A 98 -7.04 23.47 13.52
C HIS A 98 -7.84 22.90 14.71
N ASP A 99 -8.36 21.68 14.58
CA ASP A 99 -9.15 20.93 15.57
C ASP A 99 -8.29 19.94 16.40
N LYS A 100 -6.97 20.07 16.38
CA LYS A 100 -6.01 19.08 16.94
C LYS A 100 -6.06 17.70 16.27
N ALA A 101 -6.81 17.54 15.17
CA ALA A 101 -6.72 16.35 14.33
C ALA A 101 -5.36 16.29 13.65
N TYR A 102 -4.88 15.10 13.32
CA TYR A 102 -3.59 14.90 12.68
C TYR A 102 -3.76 14.23 11.31
N ALA A 103 -2.86 14.48 10.37
CA ALA A 103 -2.91 13.84 9.06
C ALA A 103 -1.52 13.62 8.49
N THR A 104 -1.33 12.53 7.74
CA THR A 104 -0.13 12.35 6.92
C THR A 104 -0.33 13.02 5.57
N LEU A 105 0.67 13.75 5.08
CA LEU A 105 0.79 14.10 3.68
C LEU A 105 1.64 13.03 3.00
N ARG A 106 1.07 12.28 2.06
CA ARG A 106 1.79 11.18 1.39
C ARG A 106 2.21 11.53 -0.04
N THR A 107 3.04 10.67 -0.64
CA THR A 107 3.43 10.71 -2.06
C THR A 107 2.23 10.51 -3.01
N VAL A 108 1.11 10.01 -2.49
CA VAL A 108 -0.16 9.82 -3.20
C VAL A 108 -1.30 10.61 -2.54
N PRO A 109 -2.32 11.05 -3.29
CA PRO A 109 -3.48 11.73 -2.71
C PRO A 109 -4.43 10.74 -2.02
N SER A 110 -5.22 11.23 -1.07
CA SER A 110 -6.31 10.48 -0.44
C SER A 110 -7.43 11.43 -0.01
N GLY A 111 -8.69 11.03 -0.17
CA GLY A 111 -9.85 11.80 0.25
C GLY A 111 -9.74 12.19 1.73
N GLY A 112 -9.81 13.49 2.02
CA GLY A 112 -9.67 14.02 3.38
C GLY A 112 -8.28 13.82 4.03
N ALA A 113 -7.27 13.35 3.28
CA ALA A 113 -5.99 12.83 3.77
C ALA A 113 -6.16 11.67 4.77
N ARG A 114 -7.15 10.79 4.52
CA ARG A 114 -7.47 9.67 5.43
C ARG A 114 -6.52 8.48 5.31
N HIS A 115 -5.96 8.24 4.12
CA HIS A 115 -5.01 7.16 3.85
C HIS A 115 -5.40 5.81 4.50
N PRO A 116 -6.59 5.27 4.20
CA PRO A 116 -7.16 4.13 4.91
C PRO A 116 -6.45 2.80 4.64
N PHE A 117 -5.48 2.77 3.72
CA PHE A 117 -4.81 1.55 3.32
C PHE A 117 -3.56 1.29 4.14
N GLU A 118 -3.50 0.10 4.69
CA GLU A 118 -2.28 -0.56 5.10
C GLU A 118 -1.62 -1.22 3.89
N THR A 119 -0.29 -1.21 3.84
CA THR A 119 0.47 -1.90 2.79
C THR A 119 1.16 -3.12 3.36
N TYR A 120 0.70 -4.29 2.95
CA TYR A 120 1.34 -5.57 3.21
C TYR A 120 2.12 -6.02 1.99
N LEU A 121 3.15 -6.81 2.22
CA LEU A 121 3.98 -7.37 1.17
C LEU A 121 4.11 -8.87 1.37
N LEU A 122 3.91 -9.62 0.29
CA LEU A 122 4.44 -10.96 0.17
C LEU A 122 5.81 -10.82 -0.49
N ILE A 123 6.88 -11.02 0.27
CA ILE A 123 8.25 -10.97 -0.24
C ILE A 123 8.68 -12.39 -0.55
N PHE A 124 9.12 -12.59 -1.80
CA PHE A 124 9.64 -13.87 -2.27
C PHE A 124 11.14 -13.81 -2.56
N ASP A 125 11.60 -12.71 -3.16
CA ASP A 125 12.98 -12.59 -3.64
C ASP A 125 13.46 -11.13 -3.59
N VAL A 126 13.90 -10.70 -2.41
CA VAL A 126 14.48 -9.37 -2.16
C VAL A 126 15.79 -9.56 -1.41
N ALA A 127 16.88 -8.98 -1.91
CA ALA A 127 18.20 -9.10 -1.32
C ALA A 127 18.21 -8.63 0.14
N GLY A 128 18.75 -9.46 1.04
CA GLY A 128 18.84 -9.16 2.47
C GLY A 128 17.55 -9.39 3.27
N LEU A 129 16.44 -9.78 2.64
CA LEU A 129 15.19 -10.10 3.32
C LEU A 129 14.84 -11.58 3.18
N LYS A 130 14.32 -12.16 4.27
CA LYS A 130 13.76 -13.53 4.22
C LYS A 130 12.42 -13.52 3.49
N ALA A 131 12.10 -14.62 2.81
CA ALA A 131 10.77 -14.79 2.25
C ALA A 131 9.69 -14.82 3.36
N GLY A 132 8.59 -14.13 3.13
CA GLY A 132 7.53 -14.02 4.12
C GLY A 132 6.57 -12.85 3.88
N ILE A 133 5.74 -12.61 4.88
CA ILE A 133 4.76 -11.53 4.88
C ILE A 133 5.25 -10.41 5.77
N TYR A 134 5.20 -9.19 5.22
CA TYR A 134 5.64 -7.96 5.85
C TYR A 134 4.53 -6.94 5.84
N ARG A 135 4.62 -5.97 6.75
CA ARG A 135 3.83 -4.74 6.72
C ARG A 135 4.76 -3.55 6.60
N TYR A 136 4.43 -2.62 5.72
CA TYR A 136 5.12 -1.35 5.62
C TYR A 136 4.58 -0.38 6.67
N ILE A 137 5.46 0.06 7.55
CA ILE A 137 5.19 1.07 8.58
C ILE A 137 5.49 2.43 7.94
N ALA A 138 4.47 3.03 7.34
CA ALA A 138 4.61 4.19 6.48
C ALA A 138 5.11 5.42 7.26
N THR A 139 4.64 5.59 8.51
CA THR A 139 5.06 6.71 9.36
C THR A 139 6.55 6.66 9.75
N LYS A 140 7.16 5.47 9.74
CA LYS A 140 8.57 5.28 10.09
C LYS A 140 9.46 5.00 8.89
N HIS A 141 8.88 4.80 7.71
CA HIS A 141 9.55 4.27 6.51
C HIS A 141 10.36 2.99 6.81
N LYS A 142 9.69 1.97 7.38
CA LYS A 142 10.33 0.69 7.74
C LYS A 142 9.46 -0.50 7.41
N LEU A 143 10.05 -1.69 7.37
CA LEU A 143 9.31 -2.95 7.28
C LEU A 143 9.19 -3.62 8.64
N LEU A 144 7.98 -4.11 8.93
CA LEU A 144 7.70 -5.02 10.02
C LEU A 144 7.52 -6.42 9.45
N PHE A 145 8.37 -7.36 9.83
CA PHE A 145 8.14 -8.77 9.52
C PHE A 145 6.99 -9.31 10.37
N LEU A 146 5.99 -9.92 9.72
CA LEU A 146 4.87 -10.52 10.41
C LEU A 146 5.11 -12.02 10.64
N PHE A 147 5.26 -12.78 9.55
CA PHE A 147 5.49 -14.22 9.63
C PHE A 147 5.97 -14.78 8.29
N SER A 148 6.58 -15.96 8.33
CA SER A 148 6.86 -16.76 7.14
C SER A 148 5.70 -17.70 6.88
N GLY A 149 5.36 -17.91 5.62
CA GLY A 149 4.30 -18.84 5.22
C GLY A 149 4.84 -19.95 4.35
N GLN A 150 4.23 -21.13 4.46
CA GLN A 150 4.42 -22.21 3.50
C GLN A 150 3.63 -21.91 2.22
N ASN A 151 4.23 -22.22 1.07
CA ASN A 151 3.62 -22.14 -0.26
C ASN A 151 2.99 -20.77 -0.56
N LEU A 152 3.67 -19.68 -0.18
CA LEU A 152 3.14 -18.33 -0.37
C LEU A 152 2.96 -17.98 -1.86
N ARG A 153 3.80 -18.53 -2.74
CA ARG A 153 3.69 -18.30 -4.19
C ARG A 153 2.40 -18.92 -4.75
N GLU A 154 2.11 -20.15 -4.37
CA GLU A 154 0.91 -20.87 -4.78
C GLU A 154 -0.35 -20.19 -4.23
N LYS A 155 -0.33 -19.80 -2.95
CA LYS A 155 -1.45 -19.11 -2.30
C LYS A 155 -1.79 -17.79 -2.96
N ILE A 156 -0.80 -16.99 -3.36
CA ILE A 156 -1.10 -15.71 -4.02
C ILE A 156 -1.62 -15.91 -5.45
N ILE A 157 -1.16 -16.96 -6.15
CA ILE A 157 -1.69 -17.33 -7.47
C ILE A 157 -3.17 -17.69 -7.35
N GLU A 158 -3.52 -18.57 -6.41
CA GLU A 158 -4.91 -18.97 -6.14
C GLU A 158 -5.78 -17.76 -5.75
N ALA A 159 -5.30 -16.95 -4.81
CA ALA A 159 -6.00 -15.75 -4.34
C ALA A 159 -6.20 -14.68 -5.43
N THR A 160 -5.48 -14.77 -6.55
CA THR A 160 -5.57 -13.84 -7.67
C THR A 160 -6.18 -14.46 -8.91
N LEU A 161 -6.95 -15.54 -8.79
CA LEU A 161 -7.63 -16.23 -9.90
C LEU A 161 -6.62 -16.80 -10.92
N ASP A 162 -5.67 -17.59 -10.41
CA ASP A 162 -4.65 -18.33 -11.18
C ASP A 162 -3.72 -17.44 -12.01
N GLN A 163 -3.57 -16.17 -11.63
CA GLN A 163 -2.63 -15.25 -12.28
C GLN A 163 -1.19 -15.60 -11.86
N LYS A 164 -0.58 -16.57 -12.58
CA LYS A 164 0.74 -17.14 -12.28
C LYS A 164 1.84 -16.12 -12.01
N PHE A 165 1.84 -15.00 -12.72
CA PHE A 165 2.85 -13.97 -12.57
C PHE A 165 2.92 -13.40 -11.14
N THR A 166 1.83 -13.44 -10.37
CA THR A 166 1.84 -12.95 -8.98
C THR A 166 2.80 -13.78 -8.12
N GLY A 167 2.77 -15.10 -8.26
CA GLY A 167 3.70 -16.02 -7.59
C GLY A 167 5.08 -16.12 -8.26
N GLU A 168 5.26 -15.63 -9.47
CA GLU A 168 6.58 -15.55 -10.15
C GLU A 168 7.33 -14.24 -9.88
N SER A 169 6.66 -13.23 -9.32
CA SER A 169 7.25 -11.95 -8.97
C SER A 169 8.25 -12.05 -7.81
N ALA A 170 9.05 -11.00 -7.62
CA ALA A 170 9.94 -10.84 -6.47
C ALA A 170 9.18 -10.44 -5.19
N ALA A 171 8.15 -9.61 -5.33
CA ALA A 171 7.27 -9.22 -4.24
C ALA A 171 5.88 -8.82 -4.76
N VAL A 172 4.85 -9.05 -3.95
CA VAL A 172 3.46 -8.64 -4.22
C VAL A 172 3.01 -7.66 -3.15
N PHE A 173 2.51 -6.50 -3.59
CA PHE A 173 1.96 -5.47 -2.72
C PHE A 173 0.46 -5.70 -2.55
N VAL A 174 -0.01 -5.69 -1.32
CA VAL A 174 -1.41 -5.92 -0.95
C VAL A 174 -1.89 -4.74 -0.11
N TRP A 175 -2.88 -4.02 -0.62
CA TRP A 175 -3.55 -2.95 0.12
C TRP A 175 -4.80 -3.48 0.77
N SER A 176 -4.91 -3.28 2.08
CA SER A 176 -6.09 -3.66 2.86
C SER A 176 -6.52 -2.51 3.76
N VAL A 177 -7.82 -2.43 4.04
CA VAL A 177 -8.39 -1.54 5.07
C VAL A 177 -8.37 -2.20 6.44
#